data_AF-A0A7K0XV92-F1
#
_entry.id   AF-A0A7K0XV92-F1
#
_cell.length_a   1.000
_cell.length_b   1.000
_cell.length_c   1.000
_cell.angle_alpha   90.00
_cell.angle_beta   90.00
_cell.angle_gamma   90.00
#
_symmetry.space_group_name_H-M   'P 1'
#
loop_
_entity.id
_entity.type
_entity.pdbx_description
1 polymer ?
#
loop_
_entity_poly.entity_id
_entity_poly.type
_entity_poly.pdbx_seq_one_letter_code
_entity_poly.pdbx_strand_id
1 'polypeptide(L)'
;MRVRGTLRLAVLAAIAAVPALAVGAVAWRHGDNLAEQRLEQQVDESLDNAMRLLGTGQGTPVDGTWLTDGEGPIKSLGVSEITPPWQGLLSEAVQYPTRRDFSENGRNFAAFGRPWSNGQAIVTVAELDRLQSDRSGTHQRVLILMVGLTLAVTALLEVLRRVILARTGGRIARQRAFLADAAHEMRTPLAIIQASSSQALARPRTSEEYVRALAEVRSAAERASTGVSQLLELARLEAGQVTVRLAPLRLDLLSEEVAAANT
;
A
#
# COMPACT_ATOMS: atom_id res chain seq x y z
N MET A 1 -12.41 23.54 -9.22
CA MET A 1 -12.85 22.18 -8.78
C MET A 1 -11.80 21.06 -8.98
N ARG A 2 -10.64 21.31 -9.61
CA ARG A 2 -9.56 20.29 -9.84
C ARG A 2 -8.69 19.97 -8.61
N VAL A 3 -8.66 20.82 -7.58
CA VAL A 3 -7.74 20.72 -6.43
C VAL A 3 -8.10 19.58 -5.45
N ARG A 4 -9.37 19.16 -5.39
CA ARG A 4 -9.80 18.05 -4.50
C ARG A 4 -9.38 16.66 -4.99
N GLY A 5 -9.05 16.51 -6.27
CA GLY A 5 -8.61 15.24 -6.84
C GLY A 5 -7.13 14.96 -6.57
N THR A 6 -6.29 15.98 -6.72
CA THR A 6 -4.83 15.90 -6.51
C THR A 6 -4.49 15.66 -5.04
N LEU A 7 -5.24 16.28 -4.11
CA LEU A 7 -5.02 16.11 -2.67
C LEU A 7 -5.28 14.67 -2.19
N ARG A 8 -6.28 13.97 -2.76
CA ARG A 8 -6.61 12.59 -2.38
C ARG A 8 -5.62 11.56 -2.93
N LEU A 9 -5.11 11.80 -4.13
CA LEU A 9 -4.02 11.00 -4.72
C LEU A 9 -2.71 11.18 -3.93
N ALA A 10 -2.41 12.40 -3.48
CA ALA A 10 -1.24 12.67 -2.65
C ALA A 10 -1.30 11.98 -1.28
N VAL A 11 -2.48 11.92 -0.64
CA VAL A 11 -2.66 11.24 0.65
C VAL A 11 -2.49 9.72 0.52
N LEU A 12 -3.04 9.10 -0.53
CA LEU A 12 -2.87 7.66 -0.76
C LEU A 12 -1.43 7.28 -1.12
N ALA A 13 -0.75 8.11 -1.93
CA ALA A 13 0.67 7.94 -2.22
C ALA A 13 1.54 8.11 -0.96
N ALA A 14 1.20 9.03 -0.07
CA ALA A 14 1.90 9.24 1.20
C ALA A 14 1.75 8.05 2.16
N ILE A 15 0.55 7.44 2.25
CA ILE A 15 0.30 6.26 3.10
C ILE A 15 1.11 5.04 2.63
N ALA A 16 1.35 4.90 1.32
CA ALA A 16 2.17 3.81 0.77
C ALA A 16 3.69 4.09 0.80
N ALA A 17 4.10 5.37 0.76
CA ALA A 17 5.52 5.75 0.76
C ALA A 17 6.19 5.61 2.14
N VAL A 18 5.45 5.84 3.23
CA VAL A 18 6.00 5.78 4.60
C VAL A 18 6.47 4.37 5.00
N PRO A 19 5.72 3.28 4.74
CA PRO A 19 6.20 1.91 4.98
C PRO A 19 7.42 1.56 4.12
N ALA A 20 7.46 1.99 2.87
CA ALA A 20 8.58 1.72 1.96
C ALA A 20 9.88 2.43 2.43
N LEU A 21 9.76 3.67 2.91
CA LEU A 21 10.88 4.42 3.50
C LEU A 21 11.32 3.83 4.85
N ALA A 22 10.37 3.39 5.69
CA ALA A 22 10.68 2.74 6.97
C ALA A 22 11.40 1.39 6.78
N VAL A 23 10.94 0.57 5.84
CA VAL A 23 11.58 -0.71 5.50
C VAL A 23 12.94 -0.48 4.81
N GLY A 24 13.06 0.52 3.95
CA GLY A 24 14.33 0.94 3.37
C GLY A 24 15.35 1.38 4.42
N ALA A 25 14.92 2.16 5.42
CA ALA A 25 15.75 2.58 6.55
C ALA A 25 16.15 1.40 7.46
N VAL A 26 15.24 0.44 7.70
CA VAL A 26 15.51 -0.78 8.48
C VAL A 26 16.46 -1.73 7.74
N ALA A 27 16.31 -1.88 6.43
CA ALA A 27 17.20 -2.68 5.59
C ALA A 27 18.61 -2.05 5.44
N TRP A 28 18.68 -0.72 5.35
CA TRP A 28 19.93 0.03 5.40
C TRP A 28 20.65 -0.20 6.74
N ARG A 29 19.91 -0.11 7.86
CA ARG A 29 20.44 -0.34 9.20
C ARG A 29 20.86 -1.79 9.48
N HIS A 30 20.12 -2.78 8.99
CA HIS A 30 20.48 -4.21 9.14
C HIS A 30 21.66 -4.61 8.26
N GLY A 31 21.79 -3.99 7.09
CA GLY A 31 22.94 -4.21 6.23
C GLY A 31 24.25 -3.83 6.93
N ASP A 32 24.28 -2.69 7.63
CA ASP A 32 25.49 -2.15 8.26
C ASP A 32 26.03 -3.06 9.36
N ASN A 33 25.14 -3.54 10.23
CA ASN A 33 25.50 -4.46 11.31
C ASN A 33 26.11 -5.78 10.80
N LEU A 34 25.62 -6.32 9.67
CA LEU A 34 26.15 -7.56 9.09
C LEU A 34 27.51 -7.37 8.41
N ALA A 35 27.78 -6.18 7.89
CA ALA A 35 29.08 -5.87 7.28
C ALA A 35 30.15 -5.70 8.36
N GLU A 36 29.82 -5.05 9.46
CA GLU A 36 30.70 -4.90 10.62
C GLU A 36 31.03 -6.26 11.25
N GLN A 37 30.03 -7.14 11.43
CA GLN A 37 30.25 -8.49 11.95
C GLN A 37 31.17 -9.35 11.08
N ARG A 38 31.05 -9.25 9.74
CA ARG A 38 31.94 -9.99 8.83
C ARG A 38 33.35 -9.44 8.81
N LEU A 39 33.49 -8.12 8.90
CA LEU A 39 34.79 -7.48 9.01
C LEU A 39 35.50 -7.96 10.28
N GLU A 40 34.82 -7.95 11.42
CA GLU A 40 35.35 -8.47 12.69
C GLU A 40 35.73 -9.95 12.59
N GLN A 41 34.87 -10.78 11.98
CA GLN A 41 35.17 -12.20 11.78
C GLN A 41 36.41 -12.42 10.89
N GLN A 42 36.50 -11.71 9.76
CA GLN A 42 37.63 -11.83 8.83
C GLN A 42 38.95 -11.34 9.47
N VAL A 43 38.87 -10.28 10.27
CA VAL A 43 39.98 -9.74 11.05
C VAL A 43 40.43 -10.73 12.11
N ASP A 44 39.50 -11.34 12.86
CA ASP A 44 39.81 -12.37 13.86
C ASP A 44 40.42 -13.61 13.21
N GLU A 45 39.91 -14.07 12.07
CA GLU A 45 40.49 -15.18 11.31
C GLU A 45 41.92 -14.85 10.83
N SER A 46 42.16 -13.59 10.43
CA SER A 46 43.48 -13.11 10.02
C SER A 46 44.45 -13.06 11.20
N LEU A 47 43.99 -12.58 12.37
CA LEU A 47 44.75 -12.56 13.61
C LEU A 47 45.09 -13.97 14.08
N ASP A 48 44.13 -14.90 14.06
CA ASP A 48 44.34 -16.30 14.42
C ASP A 48 45.38 -16.98 13.52
N ASN A 49 45.36 -16.69 12.22
CA ASN A 49 46.36 -17.22 11.29
C ASN A 49 47.75 -16.61 11.54
N ALA A 50 47.84 -15.31 11.83
CA ALA A 50 49.10 -14.66 12.21
C ALA A 50 49.66 -15.21 13.54
N MET A 51 48.78 -15.50 14.50
CA MET A 51 49.13 -16.16 15.76
C MET A 51 49.68 -17.57 15.54
N ARG A 52 49.04 -18.38 14.69
CA ARG A 52 49.53 -19.74 14.35
C ARG A 52 50.89 -19.69 13.66
N LEU A 53 51.08 -18.74 12.74
CA LEU A 53 52.36 -18.51 12.08
C LEU A 53 53.48 -18.21 13.08
N LEU A 54 53.24 -17.30 14.01
CA LEU A 54 54.23 -16.88 15.01
C LEU A 54 54.51 -17.96 16.05
N GLY A 55 53.50 -18.73 16.44
CA GLY A 55 53.64 -19.75 17.48
C GLY A 55 54.17 -21.10 16.99
N THR A 56 53.79 -21.52 15.77
CA THR A 56 54.09 -22.88 15.26
C THR A 56 54.92 -22.90 13.98
N GLY A 57 55.13 -21.74 13.34
CA GLY A 57 55.77 -21.65 12.02
C GLY A 57 54.90 -22.16 10.87
N GLN A 58 53.67 -22.60 11.12
CA GLN A 58 52.72 -23.06 10.10
C GLN A 58 51.67 -21.98 9.82
N GLY A 59 51.47 -21.65 8.54
CA GLY A 59 50.44 -20.73 8.06
C GLY A 59 50.86 -19.97 6.79
N THR A 60 49.98 -19.11 6.28
CA THR A 60 50.25 -18.23 5.13
C THR A 60 50.55 -16.80 5.61
N PRO A 61 51.58 -16.12 5.07
CA PRO A 61 51.83 -14.70 5.36
C PRO A 61 50.55 -13.89 5.25
N VAL A 62 50.27 -13.07 6.26
CA VAL A 62 49.04 -12.27 6.32
C VAL A 62 49.44 -10.83 5.98
N ASP A 63 49.07 -10.40 4.78
CA ASP A 63 49.31 -9.04 4.31
C ASP A 63 48.58 -8.03 5.19
N GLY A 64 49.21 -6.87 5.40
CA GLY A 64 48.66 -5.85 6.32
C GLY A 64 48.60 -6.27 7.79
N THR A 65 49.45 -7.23 8.22
CA THR A 65 49.61 -7.61 9.63
C THR A 65 51.03 -7.32 10.13
N TRP A 66 51.13 -6.86 11.37
CA TRP A 66 52.37 -6.42 12.01
C TRP A 66 52.51 -6.99 13.41
N LEU A 67 53.76 -7.18 13.83
CA LEU A 67 54.15 -7.50 15.20
C LEU A 67 54.87 -6.31 15.82
N THR A 68 54.44 -5.89 17.01
CA THR A 68 55.02 -4.79 17.78
C THR A 68 55.29 -5.21 19.22
N ASP A 69 56.26 -4.59 19.88
CA ASP A 69 56.56 -4.69 21.32
C ASP A 69 56.08 -3.45 22.12
N GLY A 70 55.29 -2.56 21.48
CA GLY A 70 54.72 -1.36 22.10
C GLY A 70 55.60 -0.12 22.07
N GLU A 71 56.93 -0.27 21.96
CA GLU A 71 57.89 0.86 22.04
C GLU A 71 58.99 0.85 20.94
N GLY A 72 59.19 -0.29 20.26
CA GLY A 72 60.26 -0.53 19.29
C GLY A 72 59.81 -0.66 17.82
N PRO A 73 60.76 -0.93 16.90
CA PRO A 73 60.49 -1.00 15.46
C PRO A 73 59.59 -2.19 15.11
N ILE A 74 58.55 -1.92 14.34
CA ILE A 74 57.49 -2.88 14.01
C ILE A 74 57.96 -3.82 12.90
N LYS A 75 57.74 -5.12 13.07
CA LYS A 75 58.05 -6.13 12.04
C LYS A 75 56.78 -6.51 11.29
N SER A 76 56.76 -6.30 9.97
CA SER A 76 55.64 -6.76 9.13
C SER A 76 55.69 -8.28 8.91
N LEU A 77 54.53 -8.92 8.93
CA LEU A 77 54.33 -10.37 8.73
C LEU A 77 53.97 -10.73 7.28
N GLY A 78 53.91 -9.73 6.39
CA GLY A 78 53.56 -9.87 4.98
C GLY A 78 53.99 -8.65 4.16
N VAL A 79 53.42 -8.47 2.96
CA VAL A 79 53.61 -7.25 2.17
C VAL A 79 52.61 -6.22 2.70
N SER A 80 53.09 -5.01 3.02
CA SER A 80 52.18 -3.90 3.32
C SER A 80 52.57 -2.64 2.58
N GLU A 81 51.59 -2.08 1.86
CA GLU A 81 51.67 -0.79 1.17
C GLU A 81 51.19 0.37 2.06
N ILE A 82 50.58 0.06 3.20
CA ILE A 82 49.93 1.03 4.09
C ILE A 82 50.69 1.07 5.41
N THR A 83 50.82 2.27 5.96
CA THR A 83 51.43 2.48 7.26
C THR A 83 50.30 3.10 8.14
N PRO A 84 49.73 2.40 9.16
CA PRO A 84 48.60 2.87 10.00
C PRO A 84 48.97 3.68 11.26
N PRO A 85 48.26 4.74 11.70
CA PRO A 85 48.62 5.61 12.84
C PRO A 85 48.87 4.91 14.20
N TRP A 86 50.13 4.60 14.47
CA TRP A 86 50.67 3.73 15.54
C TRP A 86 50.74 4.36 16.93
N GLN A 87 51.02 5.66 17.04
CA GLN A 87 51.50 6.24 18.31
C GLN A 87 50.54 6.03 19.51
N GLY A 88 49.23 5.94 19.27
CA GLY A 88 48.27 5.61 20.32
C GLY A 88 47.72 4.19 20.28
N LEU A 89 47.92 3.45 19.19
CA LEU A 89 47.38 2.09 19.03
C LEU A 89 48.29 1.04 19.69
N LEU A 90 49.62 1.19 19.57
CA LEU A 90 50.57 0.15 19.97
C LEU A 90 50.60 -0.07 21.48
N SER A 91 50.61 1.00 22.27
CA SER A 91 50.64 0.93 23.73
C SER A 91 49.34 0.32 24.29
N GLU A 92 48.20 0.61 23.67
CA GLU A 92 46.91 0.05 24.03
C GLU A 92 46.79 -1.42 23.62
N ALA A 93 47.23 -1.77 22.40
CA ALA A 93 47.14 -3.12 21.83
C ALA A 93 47.96 -4.17 22.59
N VAL A 94 49.06 -3.75 23.24
CA VAL A 94 49.90 -4.63 24.09
C VAL A 94 49.23 -5.00 25.40
N GLN A 95 48.31 -4.17 25.89
CA GLN A 95 47.62 -4.41 27.16
C GLN A 95 46.21 -4.98 26.96
N TYR A 96 45.48 -4.51 25.95
CA TYR A 96 44.10 -4.90 25.70
C TYR A 96 43.81 -5.00 24.19
N PRO A 97 42.84 -5.84 23.77
CA PRO A 97 42.32 -5.78 22.41
C PRO A 97 41.79 -4.38 22.09
N THR A 98 42.31 -3.74 21.06
CA THR A 98 41.94 -2.37 20.66
C THR A 98 41.55 -2.30 19.18
N ARG A 99 40.58 -1.45 18.87
CA ARG A 99 40.16 -1.12 17.50
C ARG A 99 40.28 0.37 17.30
N ARG A 100 40.88 0.79 16.18
CA ARG A 100 40.95 2.20 15.80
C ARG A 100 40.70 2.39 14.32
N ASP A 101 39.74 3.26 14.03
CA ASP A 101 39.42 3.63 12.66
C ASP A 101 40.25 4.85 12.26
N PHE A 102 40.77 4.85 11.03
CA PHE A 102 41.56 5.95 10.48
C PHE A 102 41.31 6.10 8.98
N SER A 103 41.63 7.27 8.44
CA SER A 103 41.48 7.58 7.02
C SER A 103 42.83 7.98 6.44
N GLU A 104 43.21 7.38 5.32
CA GLU A 104 44.47 7.65 4.63
C GLU A 104 44.25 7.66 3.12
N ASN A 105 44.74 8.70 2.44
CA ASN A 105 44.58 8.89 0.98
C ASN A 105 43.11 8.81 0.49
N GLY A 106 42.16 9.28 1.30
CA GLY A 106 40.73 9.25 1.00
C GLY A 106 40.06 7.89 1.13
N ARG A 107 40.78 6.89 1.66
CA ARG A 107 40.26 5.56 1.97
C ARG A 107 40.16 5.36 3.48
N ASN A 108 39.13 4.65 3.92
CA ASN A 108 38.90 4.36 5.34
C ASN A 108 39.44 2.97 5.68
N PHE A 109 40.09 2.88 6.84
CA PHE A 109 40.71 1.68 7.36
C PHE A 109 40.37 1.50 8.84
N ALA A 110 40.33 0.24 9.29
CA ALA A 110 40.24 -0.12 10.70
C ALA A 110 41.45 -0.96 11.07
N ALA A 111 42.17 -0.51 12.10
CA ALA A 111 43.27 -1.22 12.71
C ALA A 111 42.75 -1.99 13.94
N PHE A 112 43.09 -3.27 14.03
CA PHE A 112 42.75 -4.14 15.14
C PHE A 112 44.03 -4.67 15.76
N GLY A 113 44.22 -4.41 17.05
CA GLY A 113 45.37 -4.87 17.82
C GLY A 113 44.97 -5.88 18.87
N ARG A 114 45.72 -6.97 19.02
CA ARG A 114 45.56 -7.94 20.10
C ARG A 114 46.91 -8.24 20.76
N PRO A 115 46.95 -8.38 22.10
CA PRO A 115 48.17 -8.70 22.79
C PRO A 115 48.64 -10.12 22.45
N TRP A 116 49.96 -10.26 22.36
CA TRP A 116 50.71 -11.48 22.08
C TRP A 116 51.78 -11.69 23.17
N SER A 117 52.34 -12.90 23.25
CA SER A 117 53.33 -13.28 24.28
C SER A 117 54.53 -12.32 24.35
N ASN A 118 55.09 -12.17 25.55
CA ASN A 118 56.29 -11.36 25.84
C ASN A 118 56.13 -9.84 25.64
N GLY A 119 54.96 -9.28 25.99
CA GLY A 119 54.70 -7.84 25.88
C GLY A 119 54.62 -7.36 24.43
N GLN A 120 54.29 -8.26 23.50
CA GLN A 120 54.12 -7.94 22.10
C GLN A 120 52.63 -7.85 21.76
N ALA A 121 52.29 -7.29 20.60
CA ALA A 121 50.95 -7.30 20.05
C ALA A 121 50.97 -7.54 18.55
N ILE A 122 49.93 -8.19 18.06
CA ILE A 122 49.67 -8.35 16.63
C ILE A 122 48.64 -7.31 16.23
N VAL A 123 48.94 -6.55 15.19
CA VAL A 123 48.07 -5.53 14.63
C VAL A 123 47.75 -5.89 13.19
N THR A 124 46.47 -5.93 12.83
CA THR A 124 46.02 -6.11 11.45
C THR A 124 45.22 -4.88 11.00
N VAL A 125 45.36 -4.51 9.73
CA VAL A 125 44.61 -3.40 9.13
C VAL A 125 43.73 -3.93 8.02
N ALA A 126 42.43 -3.62 8.12
CA ALA A 126 41.46 -3.92 7.10
C ALA A 126 40.92 -2.64 6.47
N GLU A 127 40.75 -2.64 5.15
CA GLU A 127 40.15 -1.53 4.41
C GLU A 127 38.62 -1.61 4.48
N LEU A 128 37.99 -0.52 4.93
CA LEU A 128 36.54 -0.43 5.06
C LEU A 128 35.84 -0.22 3.71
N ASP A 129 36.49 0.42 2.75
CA ASP A 129 35.85 0.82 1.49
C ASP A 129 35.67 -0.36 0.51
N ARG A 130 36.52 -1.39 0.58
CA ARG A 130 36.39 -2.60 -0.26
C ARG A 130 35.13 -3.41 0.04
N LEU A 131 34.58 -3.33 1.24
CA LEU A 131 33.32 -3.99 1.61
C LEU A 131 32.07 -3.22 1.15
N GLN A 132 32.21 -1.94 0.79
CA GLN A 132 31.10 -1.12 0.29
C GLN A 132 30.86 -1.28 -1.23
N SER A 133 31.86 -1.71 -2.00
CA SER A 133 31.79 -1.76 -3.47
C SER A 133 30.88 -2.88 -4.01
N ASP A 134 30.82 -4.04 -3.32
CA ASP A 134 29.95 -5.18 -3.71
C ASP A 134 28.46 -4.95 -3.37
N ARG A 135 28.14 -3.82 -2.74
CA ARG A 135 26.82 -3.49 -2.17
C ARG A 135 25.87 -2.78 -3.16
N SER A 136 26.40 -2.16 -4.20
CA SER A 136 25.63 -1.24 -5.07
C SER A 136 24.56 -1.94 -5.93
N GLY A 137 24.79 -3.19 -6.35
CA GLY A 137 23.87 -3.92 -7.22
C GLY A 137 22.60 -4.43 -6.53
N THR A 138 22.69 -4.89 -5.28
CA THR A 138 21.57 -5.52 -4.57
C THR A 138 20.61 -4.49 -3.99
N HIS A 139 21.12 -3.41 -3.40
CA HIS A 139 20.28 -2.34 -2.86
C HIS A 139 19.49 -1.62 -3.95
N GLN A 140 20.08 -1.39 -5.13
CA GLN A 140 19.40 -0.73 -6.23
C GLN A 140 18.22 -1.57 -6.78
N ARG A 141 18.37 -2.90 -6.86
CA ARG A 141 17.28 -3.80 -7.30
C ARG A 141 16.12 -3.84 -6.31
N VAL A 142 16.41 -3.87 -5.01
CA VAL A 142 15.37 -3.83 -3.96
C VAL A 142 14.59 -2.51 -4.04
N LEU A 143 15.27 -1.38 -4.20
CA LEU A 143 14.61 -0.09 -4.35
C LEU A 143 13.72 -0.01 -5.61
N ILE A 144 14.21 -0.50 -6.76
CA ILE A 144 13.43 -0.53 -7.99
C ILE A 144 12.17 -1.40 -7.85
N LEU A 145 12.29 -2.59 -7.26
CA LEU A 145 11.14 -3.47 -7.03
C LEU A 145 10.11 -2.84 -6.07
N MET A 146 10.57 -2.10 -5.05
CA MET A 146 9.68 -1.42 -4.10
C MET A 146 8.94 -0.23 -4.71
N VAL A 147 9.64 0.58 -5.50
CA VAL A 147 9.00 1.68 -6.27
C VAL A 147 8.00 1.10 -7.26
N GLY A 148 8.37 0.02 -7.96
CA GLY A 148 7.49 -0.71 -8.87
C GLY A 148 6.24 -1.25 -8.16
N LEU A 149 6.39 -1.87 -6.99
CA LEU A 149 5.26 -2.38 -6.19
C LEU A 149 4.34 -1.25 -5.74
N THR A 150 4.89 -0.12 -5.31
CA THR A 150 4.11 1.05 -4.89
C THR A 150 3.27 1.61 -6.05
N LEU A 151 3.88 1.74 -7.23
CA LEU A 151 3.18 2.15 -8.45
C LEU A 151 2.10 1.14 -8.87
N ALA A 152 2.38 -0.16 -8.77
CA ALA A 152 1.40 -1.20 -9.08
C ALA A 152 0.19 -1.18 -8.15
N VAL A 153 0.41 -1.05 -6.83
CA VAL A 153 -0.67 -0.97 -5.83
C VAL A 153 -1.52 0.28 -6.04
N THR A 154 -0.90 1.43 -6.26
CA THR A 154 -1.64 2.69 -6.52
C THR A 154 -2.46 2.63 -7.81
N ALA A 155 -1.91 2.06 -8.88
CA ALA A 155 -2.65 1.85 -10.13
C ALA A 155 -3.84 0.90 -9.92
N LEU A 156 -3.64 -0.20 -9.20
CA LEU A 156 -4.71 -1.16 -8.90
C LEU A 156 -5.85 -0.53 -8.09
N LEU A 157 -5.53 0.28 -7.08
CA LEU A 157 -6.52 0.99 -6.27
C LEU A 157 -7.36 1.96 -7.12
N GLU A 158 -6.74 2.66 -8.06
CA GLU A 158 -7.46 3.61 -8.93
C GLU A 158 -8.37 2.89 -9.94
N VAL A 159 -7.93 1.74 -10.48
CA VAL A 159 -8.78 0.87 -11.31
C VAL A 159 -9.98 0.37 -10.52
N LEU A 160 -9.75 -0.18 -9.32
CA LEU A 160 -10.82 -0.69 -8.46
C LEU A 160 -11.84 0.40 -8.13
N ARG A 161 -11.36 1.60 -7.80
CA ARG A 161 -12.22 2.77 -7.54
C ARG A 161 -13.11 3.10 -8.73
N ARG A 162 -12.57 3.12 -9.96
CA ARG A 162 -13.35 3.41 -11.18
C ARG A 162 -14.45 2.38 -11.40
N VAL A 163 -14.14 1.10 -11.24
CA VAL A 163 -15.10 0.00 -11.42
C VAL A 163 -16.26 0.11 -10.42
N ILE A 164 -15.95 0.31 -9.14
CA ILE A 164 -16.97 0.44 -8.09
C ILE A 164 -17.88 1.66 -8.35
N LEU A 165 -17.28 2.82 -8.67
CA LEU A 165 -18.04 4.04 -8.92
C LEU A 165 -18.92 3.93 -10.17
N ALA A 166 -18.45 3.31 -11.24
CA ALA A 166 -19.24 3.09 -12.45
C ALA A 166 -20.49 2.24 -12.15
N ARG A 167 -20.33 1.17 -11.35
CA ARG A 167 -21.43 0.28 -10.97
C ARG A 167 -22.48 0.97 -10.08
N THR A 168 -22.04 1.76 -9.10
CA THR A 168 -22.94 2.47 -8.18
C THR A 168 -23.63 3.65 -8.86
N GLY A 169 -22.89 4.41 -9.68
CA GLY A 169 -23.42 5.56 -10.41
C GLY A 169 -24.57 5.18 -11.36
N GLY A 170 -24.43 4.06 -12.09
CA GLY A 170 -25.47 3.58 -12.99
C GLY A 170 -26.79 3.21 -12.28
N ARG A 171 -26.73 2.63 -11.06
CA ARG A 171 -27.94 2.27 -10.30
C ARG A 171 -28.69 3.51 -9.80
N ILE A 172 -27.97 4.46 -9.22
CA ILE A 172 -28.56 5.71 -8.71
C ILE A 172 -29.17 6.54 -9.85
N ALA A 173 -28.50 6.60 -11.01
CA ALA A 173 -29.02 7.32 -12.17
C ALA A 173 -30.35 6.73 -12.67
N ARG A 174 -30.45 5.40 -12.75
CA ARG A 174 -31.69 4.71 -13.13
C ARG A 174 -32.82 4.92 -12.12
N GLN A 175 -32.54 4.81 -10.82
CA GLN A 175 -33.52 5.09 -9.77
C GLN A 175 -34.06 6.52 -9.84
N ARG A 176 -33.19 7.51 -10.10
CA ARG A 176 -33.61 8.90 -10.26
C ARG A 176 -34.47 9.13 -11.49
N ALA A 177 -34.12 8.53 -12.63
CA ALA A 177 -34.93 8.62 -13.85
C ALA A 177 -36.32 8.01 -13.61
N PHE A 178 -36.38 6.81 -13.04
CA PHE A 178 -37.63 6.14 -12.72
C PHE A 178 -38.52 6.95 -11.76
N LEU A 179 -37.96 7.52 -10.70
CA LEU A 179 -38.70 8.40 -9.78
C LEU A 179 -39.19 9.68 -10.47
N ALA A 180 -38.42 10.22 -11.42
CA ALA A 180 -38.83 11.40 -12.19
C ALA A 180 -40.01 11.08 -13.11
N ASP A 181 -39.98 9.92 -13.79
CA ASP A 181 -41.06 9.44 -14.64
C ASP A 181 -42.33 9.19 -13.82
N ALA A 182 -42.20 8.50 -12.69
CA ALA A 182 -43.28 8.28 -11.74
C ALA A 182 -43.92 9.59 -11.24
N ALA A 183 -43.09 10.58 -10.86
CA ALA A 183 -43.59 11.88 -10.44
C ALA A 183 -44.33 12.62 -11.57
N HIS A 184 -43.89 12.46 -12.81
CA HIS A 184 -44.55 13.04 -13.97
C HIS A 184 -45.92 12.40 -14.21
N GLU A 185 -46.00 11.07 -14.15
CA GLU A 185 -47.26 10.34 -14.31
C GLU A 185 -48.27 10.65 -13.19
N MET A 186 -47.81 10.88 -11.96
CA MET A 186 -48.68 11.28 -10.84
C MET A 186 -49.16 12.74 -10.93
N ARG A 187 -48.45 13.62 -11.66
CA ARG A 187 -48.84 15.03 -11.80
C ARG A 187 -50.19 15.17 -12.50
N THR A 188 -50.44 14.36 -13.52
CA THR A 188 -51.69 14.39 -14.30
C THR A 188 -52.94 14.07 -13.45
N PRO A 189 -53.04 12.93 -12.73
CA PRO A 189 -54.19 12.66 -11.88
C PRO A 189 -54.31 13.67 -10.74
N LEU A 190 -53.20 14.15 -10.16
CA LEU A 190 -53.25 15.22 -9.15
C LEU A 190 -53.81 16.53 -9.71
N ALA A 191 -53.43 16.91 -10.92
CA ALA A 191 -53.97 18.10 -11.59
C ALA A 191 -55.48 17.96 -11.85
N ILE A 192 -55.94 16.78 -12.24
CA ILE A 192 -57.38 16.49 -12.43
C ILE A 192 -58.13 16.61 -11.10
N ILE A 193 -57.61 15.98 -10.02
CA ILE A 193 -58.22 16.07 -8.69
C ILE A 193 -58.35 17.53 -8.25
N GLN A 194 -57.28 18.32 -8.40
CA GLN A 194 -57.29 19.74 -8.05
C GLN A 194 -58.28 20.53 -8.91
N ALA A 195 -58.24 20.36 -10.23
CA ALA A 195 -59.11 21.09 -11.14
C ALA A 195 -60.59 20.79 -10.89
N SER A 196 -60.99 19.51 -10.82
CA SER A 196 -62.39 19.11 -10.60
C SER A 196 -62.88 19.55 -9.21
N SER A 197 -62.04 19.46 -8.17
CA SER A 197 -62.38 19.91 -6.81
C SER A 197 -62.52 21.43 -6.73
N SER A 198 -61.55 22.18 -7.24
CA SER A 198 -61.60 23.65 -7.26
C SER A 198 -62.78 24.15 -8.08
N GLN A 199 -63.05 23.52 -9.23
CA GLN A 199 -64.18 23.88 -10.06
C GLN A 199 -65.51 23.61 -9.34
N ALA A 200 -65.66 22.48 -8.64
CA ALA A 200 -66.87 22.17 -7.86
C ALA A 200 -67.08 23.12 -6.67
N LEU A 201 -66.00 23.58 -6.04
CA LEU A 201 -66.05 24.48 -4.88
C LEU A 201 -66.18 25.97 -5.24
N ALA A 202 -65.91 26.36 -6.49
CA ALA A 202 -65.91 27.76 -6.90
C ALA A 202 -67.29 28.46 -6.83
N ARG A 203 -68.38 27.70 -6.94
CA ARG A 203 -69.76 28.21 -6.84
C ARG A 203 -70.76 27.09 -6.52
N PRO A 204 -71.94 27.38 -5.98
CA PRO A 204 -73.02 26.40 -5.84
C PRO A 204 -73.35 25.75 -7.18
N ARG A 205 -73.52 24.43 -7.18
CA ARG A 205 -73.79 23.58 -8.35
C ARG A 205 -75.01 22.71 -8.11
N THR A 206 -75.55 22.15 -9.18
CA THR A 206 -76.60 21.12 -9.07
C THR A 206 -76.02 19.83 -8.48
N SER A 207 -76.90 18.99 -7.92
CA SER A 207 -76.50 17.68 -7.38
C SER A 207 -75.79 16.82 -8.44
N GLU A 208 -76.29 16.81 -9.68
CA GLU A 208 -75.70 16.05 -10.80
C GLU A 208 -74.28 16.52 -11.14
N GLU A 209 -74.02 17.83 -11.14
CA GLU A 209 -72.68 18.38 -11.38
C GLU A 209 -71.70 18.02 -10.25
N TYR A 210 -72.16 17.99 -8.99
CA TYR A 210 -71.33 17.52 -7.88
C TYR A 210 -71.00 16.03 -8.00
N VAL A 211 -71.99 15.20 -8.33
CA VAL A 211 -71.77 13.75 -8.57
C VAL A 211 -70.75 13.53 -9.68
N ARG A 212 -70.83 14.29 -10.79
CA ARG A 212 -69.86 14.20 -11.89
C ARG A 212 -68.46 14.61 -11.45
N ALA A 213 -68.31 15.73 -10.75
CA ALA A 213 -67.00 16.18 -10.26
C ALA A 213 -66.38 15.19 -9.26
N LEU A 214 -67.18 14.60 -8.36
CA LEU A 214 -66.72 13.57 -7.43
C LEU A 214 -66.32 12.27 -8.14
N ALA A 215 -67.04 11.89 -9.21
CA ALA A 215 -66.67 10.74 -10.03
C ALA A 215 -65.33 10.95 -10.74
N GLU A 216 -65.07 12.14 -11.28
CA GLU A 216 -63.77 12.50 -11.88
C GLU A 216 -62.62 12.45 -10.86
N VAL A 217 -62.83 13.05 -9.68
CA VAL A 217 -61.86 13.02 -8.58
C VAL A 217 -61.56 11.57 -8.17
N ARG A 218 -62.60 10.75 -8.01
CA ARG A 218 -62.45 9.33 -7.66
C ARG A 218 -61.65 8.57 -8.72
N SER A 219 -61.99 8.73 -10.00
CA SER A 219 -61.28 8.06 -11.10
C SER A 219 -59.81 8.48 -11.18
N ALA A 220 -59.50 9.77 -10.96
CA ALA A 220 -58.12 10.25 -10.92
C ALA A 220 -57.36 9.71 -9.70
N ALA A 221 -58.02 9.60 -8.53
CA ALA A 221 -57.43 9.02 -7.33
C ALA A 221 -57.15 7.51 -7.48
N GLU A 222 -58.05 6.76 -8.11
CA GLU A 222 -57.86 5.34 -8.42
C GLU A 222 -56.66 5.12 -9.36
N ARG A 223 -56.51 5.97 -10.38
CA ARG A 223 -55.32 5.96 -11.27
C ARG A 223 -54.03 6.26 -10.52
N ALA A 224 -54.01 7.28 -9.66
CA ALA A 224 -52.86 7.59 -8.84
C ALA A 224 -52.50 6.44 -7.87
N SER A 225 -53.50 5.82 -7.26
CA SER A 225 -53.32 4.67 -6.36
C SER A 225 -52.73 3.46 -7.07
N THR A 226 -53.19 3.19 -8.30
CA THR A 226 -52.66 2.13 -9.16
C THR A 226 -51.18 2.38 -9.47
N GLY A 227 -50.83 3.62 -9.85
CA GLY A 227 -49.44 4.01 -10.08
C GLY A 227 -48.56 3.80 -8.84
N VAL A 228 -48.99 4.28 -7.67
CA VAL A 228 -48.25 4.07 -6.40
C VAL A 228 -48.05 2.58 -6.10
N SER A 229 -49.07 1.77 -6.34
CA SER A 229 -49.00 0.32 -6.11
C SER A 229 -47.95 -0.34 -7.00
N GLN A 230 -47.89 0.05 -8.29
CA GLN A 230 -46.86 -0.42 -9.24
C GLN A 230 -45.45 0.02 -8.82
N LEU A 231 -45.28 1.25 -8.32
CA LEU A 231 -43.98 1.72 -7.80
C LEU A 231 -43.52 0.91 -6.58
N LEU A 232 -44.44 0.60 -5.65
CA LEU A 232 -44.16 -0.19 -4.46
C LEU A 232 -43.83 -1.65 -4.81
N GLU A 233 -44.50 -2.21 -5.82
CA GLU A 233 -44.21 -3.54 -6.34
C GLU A 233 -42.80 -3.59 -6.96
N LEU A 234 -42.45 -2.61 -7.80
CA LEU A 234 -41.11 -2.53 -8.38
C LEU A 234 -40.04 -2.35 -7.31
N ALA A 235 -40.28 -1.52 -6.29
CA ALA A 235 -39.34 -1.34 -5.19
C ALA A 235 -39.08 -2.64 -4.41
N ARG A 236 -40.11 -3.48 -4.21
CA ARG A 236 -39.97 -4.81 -3.60
C ARG A 236 -39.17 -5.77 -4.48
N LEU A 237 -39.39 -5.72 -5.80
CA LEU A 237 -38.60 -6.49 -6.77
C LEU A 237 -37.13 -6.08 -6.75
N GLU A 238 -36.80 -4.78 -6.75
CA GLU A 238 -35.42 -4.29 -6.67
C GLU A 238 -34.72 -4.65 -5.35
N ALA A 239 -35.47 -4.70 -4.24
CA ALA A 239 -34.96 -5.10 -2.93
C ALA A 239 -34.71 -6.61 -2.79
N GLY A 240 -35.03 -7.41 -3.81
CA GLY A 240 -34.92 -8.87 -3.77
C GLY A 240 -35.89 -9.53 -2.79
N GLN A 241 -36.97 -8.83 -2.42
CA GLN A 241 -37.96 -9.29 -1.44
C GLN A 241 -39.07 -10.14 -2.06
N VAL A 242 -39.07 -10.32 -3.38
CA VAL A 242 -40.03 -11.16 -4.10
C VAL A 242 -39.40 -12.53 -4.35
N THR A 243 -39.91 -13.55 -3.67
CA THR A 243 -39.57 -14.95 -3.93
C THR A 243 -40.44 -15.49 -5.06
N VAL A 244 -39.85 -15.65 -6.25
CA VAL A 244 -40.54 -16.24 -7.40
C VAL A 244 -40.73 -17.73 -7.15
N ARG A 245 -41.98 -18.17 -6.98
CA ARG A 245 -42.33 -19.59 -6.86
C ARG A 245 -42.50 -20.19 -8.24
N LEU A 246 -41.51 -20.92 -8.72
CA LEU A 246 -41.59 -21.63 -9.99
C LEU A 246 -42.55 -22.82 -9.84
N ALA A 247 -43.55 -22.88 -10.71
CA ALA A 247 -44.49 -24.00 -10.82
C ALA A 247 -44.79 -24.25 -12.31
N PRO A 248 -45.15 -25.48 -12.71
CA PRO A 248 -45.59 -25.77 -14.07
C PRO A 248 -46.78 -24.88 -14.44
N LEU A 249 -46.63 -24.09 -15.51
CA LEU A 249 -47.64 -23.16 -15.99
C LEU A 249 -48.19 -23.64 -17.34
N ARG A 250 -49.51 -23.79 -17.43
CA ARG A 250 -50.22 -24.12 -18.67
C ARG A 250 -50.39 -22.87 -19.51
N LEU A 251 -49.56 -22.74 -20.55
CA LEU A 251 -49.52 -21.57 -21.43
C LEU A 251 -50.83 -21.37 -22.21
N ASP A 252 -51.57 -22.44 -22.48
CA ASP A 252 -52.87 -22.43 -23.14
C ASP A 252 -53.92 -21.67 -22.31
N LEU A 253 -53.98 -21.93 -21.00
CA LEU A 253 -54.90 -21.22 -20.10
C LEU A 253 -54.50 -19.75 -19.90
N LEU A 254 -53.20 -19.48 -19.82
CA LEU A 254 -52.69 -18.12 -19.70
C LEU A 254 -53.04 -17.27 -20.93
N SER A 255 -52.94 -17.84 -22.14
CA SER A 255 -53.31 -17.13 -23.36
C SER A 255 -54.80 -16.80 -23.43
N GLU A 256 -55.65 -17.69 -22.92
CA GLU A 256 -57.11 -17.49 -22.89
C GLU A 256 -57.50 -16.41 -21.87
N GLU A 257 -56.87 -16.40 -20.70
CA GLU A 257 -57.09 -15.40 -19.64
C GLU A 257 -56.64 -13.99 -20.09
N VAL A 258 -55.46 -13.87 -20.72
CA VAL A 258 -54.97 -12.59 -21.22
C VAL A 258 -55.83 -12.06 -22.38
N ALA A 259 -56.34 -12.94 -23.24
CA ALA A 259 -57.25 -12.55 -24.31
C ALA A 259 -58.59 -12.03 -23.77
N ALA A 260 -59.11 -12.65 -22.69
CA ALA A 260 -60.37 -12.24 -22.06
C ALA A 260 -60.25 -10.92 -21.25
N ALA A 261 -59.08 -10.62 -20.67
CA ALA A 261 -58.87 -9.41 -19.88
C ALA A 261 -58.66 -8.12 -20.72
N ASN A 262 -58.46 -8.25 -22.03
CA ASN A 262 -58.12 -7.14 -22.93
C ASN A 262 -59.26 -6.77 -23.92
N THR A 263 -60.45 -7.32 -23.69
CA THR A 263 -61.72 -7.02 -24.37
C THR A 263 -62.72 -6.41 -23.40
#